data_AF-A0AAV8UKU2-F1
#
_entry.id   AF-A0AAV8UKU2-F1
#
_cell.length_a   1.000
_cell.length_b   1.000
_cell.length_c   1.000
_cell.angle_alpha   90.00
_cell.angle_beta   90.00
_cell.angle_gamma   90.00
#
_symmetry.space_group_name_H-M   'P 1'
#
loop_
_entity.id
_entity.type
_entity.pdbx_description
1 polymer ?
#
loop_
_entity_poly.entity_id
_entity_poly.type
_entity_poly.pdbx_seq_one_letter_code
_entity_poly.pdbx_strand_id
1 'polypeptide(L)'
;MIQRGITSWLDEEYIPQDIHSKLGSRAAELYAEMKEANEDADVGDVILKIGSELMDYDMKEAFVGPYDVANRVGSILLELQSDESG
;
A
#
# COMPACT_ATOMS: atom_id res chain seq x y z
N MET A 1 7.47 4.59 4.92
CA MET A 1 6.19 4.97 5.57
C MET A 1 5.07 4.04 5.13
N ILE A 2 4.86 3.83 3.83
CA ILE A 2 3.85 2.89 3.28
C ILE A 2 3.91 1.51 3.96
N GLN A 3 5.07 0.86 4.00
CA GLN A 3 5.21 -0.46 4.63
C GLN A 3 4.63 -0.48 6.05
N ARG A 4 5.14 0.38 6.93
CA ARG A 4 4.69 0.45 8.32
C ARG A 4 3.21 0.82 8.42
N GLY A 5 2.73 1.75 7.59
CA GLY A 5 1.32 2.17 7.58
C GLY A 5 0.38 1.02 7.22
N ILE A 6 0.74 0.20 6.22
CA ILE A 6 -0.05 -0.99 5.84
C ILE A 6 0.04 -2.07 6.91
N THR A 7 1.24 -2.37 7.43
CA THR A 7 1.40 -3.37 8.49
C THR A 7 0.61 -2.99 9.73
N SER A 8 0.74 -1.74 10.20
CA SER A 8 -0.01 -1.26 11.38
C SER A 8 -1.52 -1.28 11.14
N TRP A 9 -2.00 -0.84 9.99
CA TRP A 9 -3.42 -0.87 9.66
C TRP A 9 -4.00 -2.29 9.72
N LEU A 10 -3.33 -3.25 9.08
CA LEU A 10 -3.78 -4.65 9.08
C LEU A 10 -3.66 -5.28 10.47
N ASP A 11 -2.58 -5.00 11.21
CA ASP A 11 -2.40 -5.49 12.58
C ASP A 11 -3.43 -4.92 13.56
N GLU A 12 -3.91 -3.68 13.34
CA GLU A 12 -4.94 -3.02 14.16
C GLU A 12 -6.35 -3.52 13.82
N GLU A 13 -6.63 -3.76 12.55
CA GLU A 13 -7.94 -4.25 12.09
C GLU A 13 -8.11 -5.75 12.38
N TYR A 14 -7.01 -6.50 12.38
CA TYR A 14 -6.98 -7.93 12.62
C TYR A 14 -6.07 -8.26 13.81
N ILE A 15 -5.42 -9.42 13.79
CA ILE A 15 -4.34 -9.79 14.71
C ILE A 15 -3.00 -9.66 13.99
N PRO A 16 -1.88 -9.40 14.70
CA PRO A 16 -0.58 -9.34 14.05
C PRO A 16 -0.23 -10.63 13.31
N GLN A 17 0.15 -10.49 12.03
CA GLN A 17 0.50 -11.61 11.16
C GLN A 17 1.67 -11.28 10.22
N ASP A 18 2.50 -12.28 9.91
CA ASP A 18 3.66 -12.12 9.02
C ASP A 18 3.27 -11.60 7.63
N ILE A 19 2.09 -11.99 7.14
CA ILE A 19 1.58 -11.54 5.84
C ILE A 19 1.36 -10.03 5.78
N HIS A 20 1.02 -9.37 6.90
CA HIS A 20 0.83 -7.92 6.94
C HIS A 20 2.14 -7.16 6.71
N SER A 21 3.25 -7.67 7.27
CA SER A 21 4.58 -7.13 7.02
C SER A 21 5.01 -7.34 5.57
N LYS A 22 4.79 -8.55 5.03
CA LYS A 22 5.10 -8.88 3.62
C LYS A 22 4.30 -8.02 2.64
N LEU A 23 3.01 -7.82 2.89
CA LEU A 23 2.16 -6.95 2.09
C LEU A 23 2.59 -5.49 2.15
N GLY A 24 2.89 -4.98 3.35
CA GLY A 24 3.44 -3.64 3.50
C GLY A 24 4.74 -3.45 2.71
N SER A 25 5.65 -4.43 2.78
CA SER A 25 6.90 -4.40 2.02
C SER A 25 6.64 -4.41 0.52
N ARG A 26 5.79 -5.32 0.03
CA ARG A 26 5.49 -5.42 -1.41
C ARG A 26 4.82 -4.15 -1.95
N ALA A 27 3.88 -3.57 -1.21
CA ALA A 27 3.22 -2.33 -1.59
C ALA A 27 4.22 -1.14 -1.65
N ALA A 28 5.17 -1.09 -0.71
CA ALA A 28 6.20 -0.06 -0.69
C ALA A 28 7.20 -0.19 -1.86
N GLU A 29 7.59 -1.42 -2.19
CA GLU A 29 8.44 -1.72 -3.36
C GLU A 29 7.76 -1.28 -4.66
N LEU A 30 6.50 -1.68 -4.87
CA LEU A 30 5.73 -1.31 -6.07
C LEU A 30 5.57 0.21 -6.22
N TYR A 31 5.36 0.91 -5.11
CA TYR A 31 5.32 2.38 -5.12
C TYR A 31 6.68 2.99 -5.49
N ALA A 32 7.78 2.46 -4.95
CA ALA A 32 9.12 2.96 -5.26
C ALA A 32 9.48 2.73 -6.74
N GLU A 33 9.19 1.53 -7.27
CA GLU A 33 9.37 1.19 -8.69
C GLU A 33 8.58 2.15 -9.59
N MET A 34 7.33 2.46 -9.22
CA MET A 34 6.53 3.43 -9.96
C MET A 34 7.13 4.84 -9.90
N LYS A 35 7.51 5.32 -8.73
CA LYS A 35 8.07 6.68 -8.57
C LYS A 35 9.38 6.85 -9.33
N GLU A 36 10.18 5.79 -9.43
CA GLU A 36 11.39 5.78 -10.26
C GLU A 36 11.05 5.83 -11.76
N ALA A 37 10.01 5.10 -12.18
CA ALA A 37 9.58 5.07 -13.58
C ALA A 37 8.82 6.34 -14.03
N ASN A 38 8.04 6.94 -13.14
CA ASN A 38 7.25 8.15 -13.38
C ASN A 38 7.13 8.96 -12.08
N GLU A 39 7.91 10.04 -11.97
CA GLU A 39 7.88 10.92 -10.81
C GLU A 39 6.53 11.65 -10.65
N ASP A 40 5.83 11.92 -11.76
CA ASP A 40 4.56 12.64 -11.79
C ASP A 40 3.33 11.71 -11.66
N ALA A 41 3.53 10.43 -11.33
CA ALA A 41 2.43 9.49 -11.14
C ALA A 41 1.48 9.97 -10.03
N ASP A 42 0.18 10.03 -10.33
CA ASP A 42 -0.82 10.46 -9.38
C ASP A 42 -1.26 9.32 -8.45
N VAL A 43 -2.08 9.63 -7.44
CA VAL A 43 -2.57 8.63 -6.48
C VAL A 43 -3.43 7.56 -7.16
N GLY A 44 -4.17 7.91 -8.22
CA GLY A 44 -4.97 6.96 -8.99
C GLY A 44 -4.10 5.95 -9.73
N ASP A 45 -3.01 6.41 -10.35
CA ASP A 45 -2.01 5.55 -10.99
C ASP A 45 -1.44 4.54 -9.98
N VAL A 46 -1.05 5.03 -8.80
CA VAL A 46 -0.53 4.19 -7.69
C VAL A 46 -1.52 3.10 -7.30
N ILE A 47 -2.79 3.47 -7.08
CA ILE A 47 -3.86 2.53 -6.71
C ILE A 47 -4.02 1.46 -7.80
N LEU A 48 -4.07 1.87 -9.08
CA LEU A 48 -4.24 0.94 -10.20
C LEU A 48 -3.08 -0.04 -10.32
N LYS A 49 -1.84 0.43 -10.22
CA LYS A 49 -0.65 -0.44 -10.31
C LYS A 49 -0.59 -1.40 -9.13
N ILE A 50 -0.70 -0.92 -7.90
CA ILE A 50 -0.59 -1.77 -6.71
C ILE A 50 -1.75 -2.78 -6.69
N GLY A 51 -2.97 -2.33 -6.95
CA GLY A 51 -4.15 -3.21 -6.99
C GLY A 51 -4.00 -4.31 -8.03
N SER A 52 -3.51 -3.97 -9.23
CA SER A 52 -3.31 -4.95 -10.31
C SER A 52 -2.22 -5.97 -9.99
N GLU A 53 -1.08 -5.52 -9.47
CA GLU A 53 0.05 -6.40 -9.11
C GLU A 53 -0.27 -7.33 -7.94
N LEU A 54 -1.09 -6.85 -7.00
CA LEU A 54 -1.52 -7.66 -5.85
C LEU A 54 -2.60 -8.68 -6.21
N MET A 55 -3.24 -8.61 -7.39
CA MET A 55 -4.17 -9.66 -7.84
C MET A 55 -3.48 -11.03 -7.98
N ASP A 56 -2.20 -11.05 -8.32
CA ASP A 56 -1.39 -12.27 -8.46
C ASP A 56 -0.59 -12.61 -7.19
N TYR A 57 -0.77 -11.84 -6.10
CA TYR A 57 -0.06 -12.03 -4.83
C TYR A 57 -0.86 -12.95 -3.88
N ASP A 58 -0.18 -13.83 -3.14
CA ASP A 58 -0.86 -14.69 -2.16
C ASP A 58 -1.22 -13.91 -0.90
N MET A 59 -2.50 -13.52 -0.80
CA MET A 59 -3.05 -12.69 0.27
C MET A 59 -4.04 -13.43 1.17
N LYS A 60 -4.11 -14.76 1.10
CA LYS A 60 -5.17 -15.55 1.76
C LYS A 60 -5.29 -15.29 3.26
N GLU A 61 -4.17 -15.03 3.93
CA GLU A 61 -4.10 -14.80 5.38
C GLU A 61 -4.27 -13.33 5.77
N ALA A 62 -4.35 -12.41 4.80
CA ALA A 62 -4.47 -10.97 5.05
C ALA A 62 -5.92 -10.51 5.26
N PHE A 63 -6.90 -11.35 4.93
CA PHE A 63 -8.35 -11.07 5.07
C PHE A 63 -8.86 -9.83 4.32
N VAL A 64 -8.05 -9.24 3.44
CA VAL A 64 -8.37 -8.08 2.60
C VAL A 64 -8.11 -8.39 1.13
N GLY A 65 -8.73 -7.63 0.23
CA GLY A 65 -8.49 -7.72 -1.20
C GLY A 65 -7.30 -6.86 -1.67
N PRO A 66 -6.79 -7.10 -2.90
CA PRO A 66 -5.72 -6.32 -3.52
C PRO A 66 -6.00 -4.81 -3.55
N TYR A 67 -7.23 -4.43 -3.89
CA TYR A 67 -7.63 -3.03 -3.98
C TYR A 67 -7.89 -2.37 -2.63
N ASP A 68 -8.17 -3.14 -1.57
CA ASP A 68 -8.26 -2.58 -0.21
C ASP A 68 -6.88 -2.08 0.24
N VAL A 69 -5.84 -2.89 0.00
CA VAL A 69 -4.45 -2.50 0.24
C VAL A 69 -4.06 -1.31 -0.62
N ALA A 70 -4.38 -1.34 -1.92
CA ALA A 70 -4.06 -0.26 -2.84
C ALA A 70 -4.72 1.07 -2.42
N ASN A 71 -6.00 1.04 -2.05
CA ASN A 71 -6.73 2.21 -1.55
C ASN A 71 -6.10 2.75 -0.27
N ARG A 72 -5.68 1.86 0.66
CA ARG A 72 -5.00 2.29 1.88
C ARG A 72 -3.66 2.98 1.58
N VAL A 73 -2.89 2.48 0.59
CA VAL A 73 -1.68 3.18 0.14
C VAL A 73 -2.04 4.58 -0.36
N GLY A 74 -3.10 4.72 -1.16
CA GLY A 74 -3.56 6.02 -1.62
C GLY A 74 -3.92 6.98 -0.48
N SER A 75 -4.63 6.51 0.54
CA SER A 75 -4.91 7.31 1.75
C SER A 75 -3.65 7.77 2.46
N ILE A 76 -2.67 6.87 2.67
CA ILE A 76 -1.38 7.22 3.31
C ILE A 76 -0.65 8.30 2.51
N LEU A 77 -0.66 8.22 1.17
CA LEU A 77 -0.01 9.23 0.32
C LEU A 77 -0.69 10.61 0.44
N LEU A 78 -2.01 10.65 0.50
CA LEU A 78 -2.77 11.90 0.67
C LEU A 78 -2.59 12.52 2.07
N GLU A 79 -2.49 11.69 3.10
CA GLU A 79 -2.16 12.11 4.47
C GLU A 79 -0.77 12.76 4.51
N LEU A 80 0.23 12.15 3.86
CA LEU A 80 1.59 12.71 3.79
C LEU A 80 1.64 14.07 3.08
N GLN A 81 0.93 14.22 1.96
CA GLN A 81 0.85 15.51 1.26
C GLN A 81 0.18 16.60 2.10
N SER A 82 -0.79 16.21 2.94
CA SER A 82 -1.51 17.12 3.82
C SER A 82 -0.64 17.58 5.00
N ASP A 83 0.18 16.68 5.54
CA ASP A 83 1.13 16.99 6.63
C ASP A 83 2.31 17.88 6.17
N GLU A 84 2.74 17.78 4.91
CA GLU A 84 3.78 18.66 4.35
C GLU A 84 3.30 20.12 4.11
N SER A 85 1.99 20.34 4.17
CA SER A 85 1.35 21.64 3.92
C SER A 85 1.09 22.45 5.21
N GLY A 86 1.43 21.93 6.39
CA GLY A 86 1.24 22.56 7.71
C GLY A 86 2.53 23.03 8.36
#